data_AF-A0A948PB66-F1
#
_entry.id   AF-A0A948PB66-F1
#
_cell.length_a   1.000
_cell.length_b   1.000
_cell.length_c   1.000
_cell.angle_alpha   90.00
_cell.angle_beta   90.00
_cell.angle_gamma   90.00
#
_symmetry.space_group_name_H-M   'P 1'
#
loop_
_entity.id
_entity.type
_entity.pdbx_description
1 polymer ?
#
loop_
_entity_poly.entity_id
_entity_poly.type
_entity_poly.pdbx_seq_one_letter_code
_entity_poly.pdbx_strand_id
1 'polypeptide(L)'
;MPRRSTPAPSHPETTPAVRPARRRRRLRQLTPALAERHEALWLRLTALHAQLAALASRRPSEPLPEATRIVAESLLADAAVFWDGGDILPALAPVAGGALTQLGQALAGLESYELAHSGWDERQKCFAWLIRAELVPIRRLRPQVLPVDTAGETKEMLELQKQIERRINALTKGLPDPDDGPPRARAYAPRRPLSQTYPRPSPLD
;
A
#
# COMPACT_ATOMS: atom_id res chain seq x y z
N MET A 1 0.93 64.08 -25.12
CA MET A 1 1.86 62.93 -25.18
C MET A 1 1.28 61.77 -24.38
N PRO A 2 0.53 60.85 -25.00
CA PRO A 2 -0.14 59.75 -24.30
C PRO A 2 0.85 58.63 -23.95
N ARG A 3 0.82 58.17 -22.69
CA ARG A 3 1.62 57.05 -22.20
C ARG A 3 1.05 55.74 -22.74
N ARG A 4 1.91 54.96 -23.40
CA ARG A 4 1.60 53.63 -23.94
C ARG A 4 1.33 52.66 -22.79
N SER A 5 0.18 51.99 -22.86
CA SER A 5 -0.18 50.84 -22.03
C SER A 5 0.63 49.62 -22.49
N THR A 6 1.36 49.00 -21.56
CA THR A 6 2.03 47.70 -21.78
C THR A 6 1.07 46.58 -21.36
N PRO A 7 0.79 45.57 -22.20
CA PRO A 7 0.01 44.41 -21.77
C PRO A 7 0.89 43.42 -20.99
N ALA A 8 0.30 42.79 -19.97
CA ALA A 8 0.91 41.76 -19.13
C ALA A 8 1.20 40.46 -19.91
N PRO A 9 2.26 39.71 -19.56
CA PRO A 9 2.51 38.39 -20.15
C PRO A 9 1.55 37.35 -19.56
N SER A 10 0.67 36.82 -20.40
CA SER A 10 -0.09 35.60 -20.16
C SER A 10 0.84 34.39 -20.25
N HIS A 11 1.15 33.76 -19.12
CA HIS A 11 1.81 32.46 -19.08
C HIS A 11 0.81 31.37 -19.49
N PRO A 12 1.08 30.57 -20.54
CA PRO A 12 0.37 29.30 -20.70
C PRO A 12 0.95 28.30 -19.70
N GLU A 13 0.16 27.90 -18.71
CA GLU A 13 0.36 26.65 -17.96
C GLU A 13 0.26 25.48 -18.93
N THR A 14 1.37 25.20 -19.61
CA THR A 14 1.57 23.91 -20.26
C THR A 14 1.91 22.93 -19.16
N THR A 15 0.90 22.28 -18.59
CA THR A 15 1.08 21.08 -17.78
C THR A 15 1.95 20.12 -18.58
N PRO A 16 3.18 19.77 -18.14
CA PRO A 16 3.95 18.76 -18.83
C PRO A 16 3.20 17.44 -18.64
N ALA A 17 2.51 16.99 -19.70
CA ALA A 17 2.06 15.63 -19.82
C ALA A 17 3.29 14.74 -19.72
N VAL A 18 3.51 14.19 -18.53
CA VAL A 18 4.51 13.16 -18.25
C VAL A 18 4.11 11.95 -19.08
N ARG A 19 4.51 11.93 -20.35
CA ARG A 19 4.48 10.74 -21.18
C ARG A 19 5.60 9.86 -20.64
N PRO A 20 5.31 8.73 -19.95
CA PRO A 20 6.37 7.83 -19.56
C PRO A 20 7.06 7.38 -20.84
N ALA A 21 8.35 7.66 -20.93
CA ALA A 21 9.21 7.18 -22.00
C ALA A 21 9.17 5.65 -21.97
N ARG A 22 8.23 5.06 -22.70
CA ARG A 22 8.13 3.64 -22.95
C ARG A 22 9.30 3.26 -23.85
N ARG A 23 10.50 3.13 -23.26
CA ARG A 23 11.50 2.21 -23.78
C ARG A 23 10.86 0.84 -23.71
N ARG A 24 10.14 0.46 -24.77
CA ARG A 24 9.69 -0.90 -25.02
C ARG A 24 10.95 -1.72 -25.28
N ARG A 25 11.72 -2.01 -24.23
CA ARG A 25 12.56 -3.22 -24.21
C ARG A 25 11.63 -4.34 -24.63
N ARG A 26 12.09 -5.20 -25.54
CA ARG A 26 11.35 -6.39 -25.93
C ARG A 26 11.31 -7.31 -24.70
N LEU A 27 10.39 -7.00 -23.79
CA LEU A 27 10.06 -7.81 -22.64
C LEU A 27 9.74 -9.20 -23.20
N ARG A 28 10.38 -10.23 -22.66
CA ARG A 28 10.04 -11.61 -23.00
C ARG A 28 8.52 -11.73 -22.86
N GLN A 29 7.86 -12.30 -23.86
CA GLN A 29 6.41 -12.44 -23.81
C GLN A 29 6.03 -13.23 -22.56
N LEU A 30 5.27 -12.60 -21.66
CA LEU A 30 4.72 -13.26 -20.48
C LEU A 30 3.77 -14.36 -20.96
N THR A 31 3.91 -15.56 -20.39
CA THR A 31 3.02 -16.70 -20.61
C THR A 31 2.23 -17.00 -19.34
N PRO A 32 1.06 -17.66 -19.42
CA PRO A 32 0.29 -18.04 -18.24
C PRO A 32 1.10 -18.87 -17.25
N ALA A 33 1.88 -19.85 -17.73
CA ALA A 33 2.73 -20.68 -16.88
C ALA A 33 3.82 -19.85 -16.16
N LEU A 34 4.36 -18.82 -16.82
CA LEU A 34 5.37 -17.95 -16.20
C LEU A 34 4.75 -17.03 -15.14
N ALA A 35 3.53 -16.54 -15.38
CA ALA A 35 2.75 -15.78 -14.40
C ALA A 35 2.42 -16.63 -13.16
N GLU A 36 1.94 -17.86 -13.35
CA GLU A 36 1.65 -18.77 -12.22
C GLU A 36 2.93 -19.11 -11.43
N ARG A 37 4.06 -19.33 -12.12
CA ARG A 37 5.36 -19.55 -11.47
C ARG A 37 5.78 -18.33 -10.66
N HIS A 38 5.60 -17.11 -11.20
CA HIS A 38 5.91 -15.87 -10.48
C HIS A 38 5.10 -15.77 -9.19
N GLU A 39 3.78 -15.99 -9.25
CA GLU A 39 2.90 -15.90 -8.09
C GLU A 39 3.26 -16.94 -7.02
N ALA A 40 3.50 -18.19 -7.41
CA ALA A 40 3.92 -19.24 -6.49
C ALA A 40 5.28 -18.93 -5.83
N LEU A 41 6.23 -18.41 -6.62
CA LEU A 41 7.55 -18.03 -6.13
C LEU A 41 7.48 -16.85 -5.15
N TRP A 42 6.67 -15.84 -5.45
CA TRP A 42 6.44 -14.68 -4.58
C TRP A 42 5.97 -15.10 -3.19
N LEU A 43 4.96 -15.99 -3.11
CA LEU A 43 4.44 -16.48 -1.84
C LEU A 43 5.50 -17.22 -1.02
N ARG A 44 6.28 -18.10 -1.67
CA ARG A 44 7.35 -18.87 -1.01
C ARG A 44 8.47 -17.97 -0.51
N LEU A 45 8.92 -17.01 -1.33
CA LEU A 45 9.96 -16.05 -0.95
C LEU A 45 9.49 -15.12 0.17
N THR A 46 8.25 -14.63 0.12
CA THR A 46 7.69 -13.76 1.18
C THR A 46 7.60 -14.49 2.51
N ALA A 47 7.17 -15.75 2.51
CA ALA A 47 7.10 -16.59 3.70
C ALA A 47 8.51 -16.83 4.30
N LEU A 48 9.49 -17.20 3.46
CA LEU A 48 10.87 -17.39 3.91
C LEU A 48 11.50 -16.09 4.42
N HIS A 49 11.25 -14.97 3.73
CA HIS A 49 11.72 -13.65 4.14
C HIS A 49 11.17 -13.28 5.52
N ALA A 50 9.88 -13.51 5.79
CA ALA A 50 9.28 -13.25 7.10
C ALA A 50 9.91 -14.13 8.20
N GLN A 51 10.16 -15.41 7.93
CA GLN A 51 10.84 -16.31 8.86
C GLN A 51 12.26 -15.82 9.18
N LEU A 52 13.02 -15.42 8.16
CA LEU A 52 14.38 -14.91 8.34
C LEU A 52 14.43 -13.52 8.97
N ALA A 53 13.44 -12.67 8.75
CA ALA A 53 13.35 -11.36 9.41
C ALA A 53 13.25 -11.51 10.94
N ALA A 54 12.48 -12.51 11.40
CA ALA A 54 12.38 -12.83 12.83
C ALA A 54 13.69 -13.36 13.43
N LEU A 55 14.55 -14.00 12.63
CA LEU A 55 15.86 -14.47 13.07
C LEU A 55 16.89 -13.34 13.04
N ALA A 56 17.00 -12.64 11.92
CA ALA A 56 17.97 -11.57 11.70
C ALA A 56 17.76 -10.34 12.61
N SER A 57 16.52 -10.04 13.00
CA SER A 57 16.23 -8.96 13.96
C SER A 57 16.84 -9.20 15.34
N ARG A 58 17.01 -10.46 15.74
CA ARG A 58 17.63 -10.83 17.02
C ARG A 58 19.11 -11.10 16.88
N ARG A 59 19.51 -11.75 15.78
CA ARG A 59 20.86 -12.29 15.58
C ARG A 59 21.28 -12.15 14.12
N PRO A 60 21.65 -10.94 13.66
CA PRO A 60 21.94 -10.69 12.25
C PRO A 60 23.22 -11.38 11.76
N SER A 61 24.19 -11.62 12.65
CA SER A 61 25.48 -12.24 12.32
C SER A 61 25.49 -13.76 12.49
N GLU A 62 24.38 -14.36 12.93
CA GLU A 62 24.32 -15.82 13.13
C GLU A 62 24.32 -16.53 11.76
N PRO A 63 25.08 -17.63 11.61
CA PRO A 63 25.05 -18.43 10.40
C PRO A 63 23.66 -19.04 10.19
N LEU A 64 23.24 -19.12 8.93
CA LEU A 64 21.98 -19.77 8.61
C LEU A 64 22.06 -21.28 8.82
N PRO A 65 20.98 -21.93 9.31
CA PRO A 65 20.85 -23.38 9.26
C PRO A 65 20.98 -23.89 7.82
N GLU A 66 21.69 -24.99 7.63
CA GLU A 66 22.00 -25.55 6.30
C GLU A 66 20.75 -25.77 5.44
N ALA A 67 19.71 -26.37 6.04
CA ALA A 67 18.44 -26.61 5.35
C ALA A 67 17.78 -25.30 4.86
N THR A 68 17.85 -24.23 5.67
CA THR A 68 17.32 -22.91 5.30
C THR A 68 18.13 -22.29 4.17
N ARG A 69 19.46 -22.43 4.20
CA ARG A 69 20.35 -21.96 3.13
C ARG A 69 20.01 -22.64 1.80
N ILE A 70 19.89 -23.96 1.77
CA ILE A 70 19.57 -24.73 0.55
C ILE A 70 18.23 -24.27 -0.04
N VAL A 71 17.21 -24.10 0.81
CA VAL A 71 15.90 -23.62 0.36
C VAL A 71 16.00 -22.20 -0.20
N ALA A 72 16.68 -21.29 0.49
CA ALA A 72 16.89 -19.92 0.04
C ALA A 72 17.61 -19.85 -1.32
N GLU A 73 18.70 -20.61 -1.48
CA GLU A 73 19.46 -20.69 -2.74
C GLU A 73 18.60 -21.22 -3.89
N SER A 74 17.80 -22.28 -3.65
CA SER A 74 16.91 -22.81 -4.68
C SER A 74 15.85 -21.81 -5.14
N LEU A 75 15.25 -21.05 -4.20
CA LEU A 75 14.26 -20.01 -4.52
C LEU A 75 14.90 -18.81 -5.24
N LEU A 76 16.11 -18.44 -4.85
CA LEU A 76 16.88 -17.39 -5.52
C LEU A 76 17.23 -17.80 -6.95
N ALA A 77 17.66 -19.04 -7.16
CA ALA A 77 17.89 -19.58 -8.51
C ALA A 77 16.60 -19.59 -9.36
N ASP A 78 15.45 -19.94 -8.78
CA ASP A 78 14.16 -19.84 -9.45
C ASP A 78 13.78 -18.40 -9.84
N ALA A 79 14.14 -17.42 -9.01
CA ALA A 79 13.90 -16.00 -9.26
C ALA A 79 14.75 -15.44 -10.42
N ALA A 80 15.86 -16.09 -10.77
CA ALA A 80 16.76 -15.65 -11.84
C ALA A 80 16.09 -15.48 -13.20
N VAL A 81 15.01 -16.22 -13.46
CA VAL A 81 14.25 -16.13 -14.71
C VAL A 81 13.55 -14.77 -14.88
N PHE A 82 13.34 -14.03 -13.78
CA PHE A 82 12.59 -12.77 -13.75
C PHE A 82 13.47 -11.52 -13.72
N TRP A 83 14.81 -11.64 -13.69
CA TRP A 83 15.69 -10.49 -13.79
C TRP A 83 16.10 -10.18 -15.22
N ASP A 84 16.03 -8.89 -15.55
CA ASP A 84 16.60 -8.33 -16.76
C ASP A 84 18.11 -8.19 -16.57
N GLY A 85 18.91 -9.07 -17.19
CA GLY A 85 20.36 -8.86 -17.24
C GLY A 85 21.21 -10.13 -17.28
N GLY A 86 20.66 -11.28 -16.92
CA GLY A 86 21.45 -12.52 -16.83
C GLY A 86 22.56 -12.45 -15.78
N ASP A 87 22.54 -11.44 -14.90
CA ASP A 87 23.44 -11.36 -13.77
C ASP A 87 23.17 -12.58 -12.89
N ILE A 88 24.19 -13.42 -12.81
CA ILE A 88 24.20 -14.56 -11.90
C ILE A 88 24.07 -13.96 -10.51
N LEU A 89 23.04 -14.37 -9.78
CA LEU A 89 22.93 -13.98 -8.40
C LEU A 89 24.21 -14.32 -7.65
N PRO A 90 24.69 -13.42 -6.78
CA PRO A 90 25.73 -13.80 -5.85
C PRO A 90 25.25 -14.99 -5.01
N ALA A 91 26.19 -15.85 -4.61
CA ALA A 91 25.92 -16.92 -3.66
C ALA A 91 25.21 -16.34 -2.41
N LEU A 92 24.31 -17.12 -1.81
CA LEU A 92 23.59 -16.67 -0.64
C LEU A 92 24.59 -16.29 0.45
N ALA A 93 24.37 -15.15 1.07
CA ALA A 93 25.19 -14.72 2.19
C ALA A 93 25.10 -15.75 3.33
N PRO A 94 26.22 -16.09 3.97
CA PRO A 94 26.26 -17.17 4.97
C PRO A 94 25.54 -16.79 6.29
N VAL A 95 25.35 -15.49 6.53
CA VAL A 95 24.76 -14.94 7.77
C VAL A 95 23.35 -14.42 7.53
N ALA A 96 22.51 -14.52 8.57
CA ALA A 96 21.09 -14.22 8.51
C ALA A 96 20.75 -12.82 7.97
N GLY A 97 21.46 -11.78 8.43
CA GLY A 97 21.21 -10.40 7.99
C GLY A 97 21.53 -10.18 6.51
N GLY A 98 22.62 -10.80 6.02
CA GLY A 98 22.98 -10.76 4.61
C GLY A 98 21.96 -11.48 3.74
N ALA A 99 21.55 -12.68 4.17
CA ALA A 99 20.57 -13.48 3.43
C ALA A 99 19.20 -12.81 3.37
N LEU A 100 18.75 -12.18 4.47
CA LEU A 100 17.52 -11.40 4.50
C LEU A 100 17.55 -10.27 3.47
N THR A 101 18.67 -9.55 3.40
CA THR A 101 18.87 -8.45 2.45
C THR A 101 18.78 -8.95 1.01
N GLN A 102 19.44 -10.07 0.68
CA GLN A 102 19.37 -10.67 -0.66
C GLN A 102 17.96 -11.14 -1.03
N LEU A 103 17.22 -11.74 -0.09
CA LEU A 103 15.83 -12.12 -0.34
C LEU A 103 14.92 -10.89 -0.54
N GLY A 104 15.16 -9.81 0.20
CA GLY A 104 14.46 -8.54 -0.01
C GLY A 104 14.73 -7.94 -1.39
N GLN A 105 15.99 -7.99 -1.86
CA GLN A 105 16.36 -7.58 -3.22
C GLN A 105 15.68 -8.47 -4.28
N ALA A 106 15.59 -9.78 -4.04
CA ALA A 106 14.90 -10.69 -4.94
C ALA A 106 13.40 -10.39 -5.03
N LEU A 107 12.74 -10.13 -3.91
CA LEU A 107 11.34 -9.69 -3.86
C LEU A 107 11.14 -8.38 -4.63
N ALA A 108 12.00 -7.38 -4.42
CA ALA A 108 11.93 -6.12 -5.17
C ALA A 108 12.10 -6.33 -6.68
N GLY A 109 12.96 -7.26 -7.10
CA GLY A 109 13.11 -7.64 -8.50
C GLY A 109 11.85 -8.30 -9.08
N LEU A 110 11.21 -9.20 -8.33
CA LEU A 110 9.94 -9.80 -8.73
C LEU A 110 8.82 -8.76 -8.83
N GLU A 111 8.80 -7.76 -7.94
CA GLU A 111 7.81 -6.68 -7.97
C GLU A 111 8.02 -5.79 -9.19
N SER A 112 9.28 -5.42 -9.47
CA SER A 112 9.63 -4.68 -10.69
C SER A 112 9.22 -5.45 -11.94
N TYR A 113 9.42 -6.78 -11.98
CA TYR A 113 8.96 -7.62 -13.07
C TYR A 113 7.43 -7.58 -13.20
N GLU A 114 6.71 -7.69 -12.08
CA GLU A 114 5.25 -7.63 -12.07
C GLU A 114 4.72 -6.29 -12.59
N LEU A 115 5.25 -5.17 -12.11
CA LEU A 115 4.86 -3.83 -12.54
C LEU A 115 5.10 -3.62 -14.05
N ALA A 116 6.13 -4.26 -14.62
CA ALA A 116 6.41 -4.19 -16.05
C ALA A 116 5.44 -5.02 -16.91
N HIS A 117 4.80 -6.04 -16.35
CA HIS A 117 3.94 -6.99 -17.07
C HIS A 117 2.49 -7.02 -16.57
N SER A 118 2.08 -6.08 -15.73
CA SER A 118 0.72 -5.99 -15.20
C SER A 118 0.08 -4.66 -15.54
N GLY A 119 -1.24 -4.62 -15.40
CA GLY A 119 -2.04 -3.42 -15.55
C GLY A 119 -3.36 -3.55 -14.80
N TRP A 120 -4.06 -2.43 -14.68
CA TRP A 120 -5.40 -2.40 -14.13
C TRP A 120 -6.43 -2.92 -15.15
N ASP A 121 -7.25 -3.89 -14.75
CA ASP A 121 -8.42 -4.35 -15.51
C ASP A 121 -9.69 -3.66 -14.96
N GLU A 122 -10.24 -2.73 -15.73
CA GLU A 122 -11.46 -2.00 -15.38
C GLU A 122 -12.70 -2.90 -15.26
N ARG A 123 -12.75 -4.03 -15.98
CA ARG A 123 -13.91 -4.92 -15.97
C ARG A 123 -13.96 -5.74 -14.69
N GLN A 124 -12.79 -6.19 -14.24
CA GLN A 124 -12.66 -7.04 -13.05
C GLN A 124 -12.30 -6.25 -11.80
N LYS A 125 -12.03 -4.94 -11.93
CA LYS A 125 -11.62 -4.04 -10.85
C LYS A 125 -10.43 -4.58 -10.06
N CYS A 126 -9.44 -5.11 -10.77
CA CYS A 126 -8.25 -5.71 -10.16
C CYS A 126 -6.99 -5.51 -11.01
N PHE A 127 -5.83 -5.78 -10.43
CA PHE A 127 -4.59 -5.90 -11.19
C PHE A 127 -4.52 -7.25 -11.91
N ALA A 128 -4.13 -7.19 -13.18
CA ALA A 128 -4.05 -8.35 -14.06
C ALA A 128 -2.73 -8.36 -14.85
N TRP A 129 -2.22 -9.55 -15.08
CA TRP A 129 -1.14 -9.85 -15.99
C TRP A 129 -1.52 -9.50 -17.44
N LEU A 130 -0.61 -8.87 -18.17
CA LEU A 130 -0.71 -8.55 -19.59
C LEU A 130 -0.10 -9.69 -20.42
N ILE A 131 -0.92 -10.68 -20.79
CA ILE A 131 -0.47 -11.88 -21.52
C ILE A 131 -1.03 -11.84 -22.94
N ARG A 132 -0.18 -11.60 -23.96
CA ARG A 132 -0.59 -11.61 -25.38
C ARG A 132 -1.88 -10.81 -25.70
N ALA A 133 -2.08 -9.69 -25.02
CA ALA A 133 -3.28 -8.83 -25.07
C ALA A 133 -4.54 -9.34 -24.35
N GLU A 134 -4.44 -10.46 -23.62
CA GLU A 134 -5.41 -10.88 -22.61
C GLU A 134 -4.98 -10.40 -21.22
N LEU A 135 -5.99 -10.08 -20.40
CA LEU A 135 -5.81 -9.69 -19.00
C LEU A 135 -6.15 -10.88 -18.11
N VAL A 136 -5.15 -11.43 -17.43
CA VAL A 136 -5.32 -12.54 -16.48
C VAL A 136 -5.12 -12.03 -15.06
N PRO A 137 -6.12 -12.14 -14.16
CA PRO A 137 -6.01 -11.59 -12.81
C PRO A 137 -4.82 -12.12 -12.03
N ILE A 138 -4.13 -11.23 -11.30
CA ILE A 138 -3.11 -11.61 -10.34
C ILE A 138 -3.83 -12.12 -9.08
N ARG A 139 -3.78 -13.45 -8.83
CA ARG A 139 -4.64 -14.07 -7.81
C ARG A 139 -4.33 -13.54 -6.41
N ARG A 140 -3.06 -13.33 -6.10
CA ARG A 140 -2.62 -12.80 -4.80
C ARG A 140 -3.06 -11.35 -4.52
N LEU A 141 -3.37 -10.56 -5.55
CA LEU A 141 -3.83 -9.16 -5.42
C LEU A 141 -5.35 -9.04 -5.51
N ARG A 142 -6.06 -10.13 -5.77
CA ARG A 142 -7.51 -10.08 -5.90
C ARG A 142 -8.10 -9.71 -4.53
N PRO A 143 -8.96 -8.68 -4.45
CA PRO A 143 -9.70 -8.44 -3.23
C PRO A 143 -10.49 -9.71 -2.91
N GLN A 144 -10.22 -10.30 -1.75
CA GLN A 144 -11.05 -11.37 -1.22
C GLN A 144 -12.39 -10.72 -0.87
N VAL A 145 -13.33 -10.76 -1.81
CA VAL A 145 -14.71 -10.42 -1.52
C VAL A 145 -15.22 -11.57 -0.66
N LEU A 146 -15.07 -11.42 0.66
CA LEU A 146 -15.80 -12.26 1.59
C LEU A 146 -17.28 -12.08 1.24
N PRO A 147 -18.04 -13.16 1.02
CA PRO A 147 -19.48 -13.04 0.85
C PRO A 147 -19.99 -12.33 2.11
N VAL A 148 -20.48 -11.11 1.93
CA VAL A 148 -21.22 -10.41 2.98
C VAL A 148 -22.44 -11.26 3.22
N ASP A 149 -22.62 -11.75 4.46
CA ASP A 149 -23.83 -12.44 4.91
C ASP A 149 -25.01 -11.47 4.85
N THR A 150 -25.52 -11.28 3.63
CA THR A 150 -26.60 -10.35 3.26
C THR A 150 -27.94 -10.73 3.89
N ALA A 151 -28.02 -11.84 4.61
CA ALA A 151 -29.23 -12.31 5.26
C ALA A 151 -29.50 -11.62 6.62
N GLY A 152 -28.48 -11.08 7.30
CA GLY A 152 -28.63 -10.46 8.64
C GLY A 152 -28.46 -8.93 8.68
N GLU A 153 -27.54 -8.38 7.88
CA GLU A 153 -27.11 -6.98 7.98
C GLU A 153 -28.02 -5.96 7.29
N THR A 154 -29.01 -6.39 6.50
CA THR A 154 -29.79 -5.44 5.68
C THR A 154 -30.72 -4.55 6.51
N LYS A 155 -31.31 -5.02 7.61
CA LYS A 155 -32.21 -4.19 8.43
C LYS A 155 -31.46 -3.18 9.28
N GLU A 156 -30.41 -3.60 9.96
CA GLU A 156 -29.58 -2.71 10.79
C GLU A 156 -28.86 -1.66 9.93
N MET A 157 -28.36 -2.06 8.75
CA MET A 157 -27.70 -1.12 7.83
C MET A 157 -28.70 -0.13 7.19
N LEU A 158 -29.94 -0.55 6.93
CA LEU A 158 -31.02 0.35 6.49
C LEU A 158 -31.48 1.30 7.60
N GLU A 159 -31.51 0.84 8.85
CA GLU A 159 -31.80 1.69 10.02
C GLU A 159 -30.68 2.71 10.23
N LEU A 160 -29.42 2.29 10.12
CA LEU A 160 -28.26 3.17 10.22
C LEU A 160 -28.25 4.22 9.10
N GLN A 161 -28.54 3.84 7.85
CA GLN A 161 -28.68 4.79 6.74
C GLN A 161 -29.80 5.80 7.01
N LYS A 162 -30.98 5.35 7.45
CA LYS A 162 -32.08 6.25 7.81
C LYS A 162 -31.71 7.18 8.96
N GLN A 163 -30.94 6.71 9.93
CA GLN A 163 -30.50 7.52 11.06
C GLN A 163 -29.49 8.59 10.63
N ILE A 164 -28.56 8.25 9.73
CA ILE A 164 -27.61 9.21 9.13
C ILE A 164 -28.34 10.25 8.28
N GLU A 165 -29.29 9.84 7.43
CA GLU A 165 -30.09 10.78 6.62
C GLU A 165 -30.94 11.73 7.48
N ARG A 166 -31.51 11.23 8.58
CA ARG A 166 -32.24 12.07 9.55
C ARG A 166 -31.32 13.11 10.18
N ARG A 167 -30.15 12.69 10.63
CA ARG A 167 -29.18 13.55 11.33
C ARG A 167 -28.61 14.62 10.40
N ILE A 168 -28.31 14.26 9.15
CA ILE A 168 -27.94 15.23 8.11
C ILE A 168 -29.08 16.23 7.91
N ASN A 169 -30.31 15.77 7.69
CA ASN A 169 -31.44 16.67 7.48
C ASN A 169 -31.73 17.60 8.68
N ALA A 170 -31.59 17.11 9.92
CA ALA A 170 -31.74 17.91 11.13
C ALA A 170 -30.70 19.04 11.20
N LEU A 171 -29.44 18.72 10.91
CA LEU A 171 -28.34 19.70 10.86
C LEU A 171 -28.52 20.73 9.73
N THR A 172 -28.97 20.31 8.53
CA THR A 172 -29.09 21.22 7.38
C THR A 172 -30.36 22.08 7.42
N LYS A 173 -31.43 21.63 8.07
CA LYS A 173 -32.73 22.35 8.14
C LYS A 173 -33.00 23.01 9.48
N GLY A 174 -32.12 22.84 10.48
CA GLY A 174 -32.29 23.41 11.81
C GLY A 174 -33.45 22.80 12.61
N LEU A 175 -33.92 21.60 12.25
CA LEU A 175 -34.94 20.90 13.01
C LEU A 175 -34.30 20.13 14.18
N PRO A 176 -34.88 20.18 15.39
CA PRO A 176 -34.40 19.39 16.52
C PRO A 176 -34.55 17.89 16.23
N ASP A 177 -33.50 17.13 16.56
CA ASP A 177 -33.49 15.66 16.45
C ASP A 177 -34.51 15.08 17.46
N PRO A 178 -35.50 14.27 17.04
CA PRO A 178 -36.52 13.75 17.95
C PRO A 178 -35.97 12.80 19.04
N ASP A 179 -34.76 12.26 18.87
CA ASP A 179 -34.07 11.45 19.89
C ASP A 179 -33.20 12.30 20.85
N ASP A 180 -32.94 13.56 20.53
CA ASP A 180 -32.40 14.52 21.49
C ASP A 180 -33.56 14.97 22.39
N GLY A 181 -33.80 14.21 23.46
CA GLY A 181 -34.70 14.62 24.55
C GLY A 181 -34.44 16.07 24.99
N PRO A 182 -35.39 16.70 25.72
CA PRO A 182 -35.40 18.14 25.95
C PRO A 182 -34.02 18.63 26.37
N PRO A 183 -33.53 19.74 25.79
CA PRO A 183 -32.15 20.18 25.95
C PRO A 183 -31.84 20.19 27.44
N ARG A 184 -30.99 19.26 27.88
CA ARG A 184 -30.52 19.25 29.26
C ARG A 184 -29.86 20.60 29.45
N ALA A 185 -30.52 21.48 30.18
CA ALA A 185 -29.97 22.73 30.64
C ALA A 185 -28.69 22.39 31.40
N ARG A 186 -27.56 22.40 30.69
CA ARG A 186 -26.24 22.33 31.30
C ARG A 186 -26.15 23.63 32.07
N ALA A 187 -26.46 23.56 33.37
CA ALA A 187 -26.13 24.61 34.31
C ALA A 187 -24.66 24.93 34.07
N TYR A 188 -24.41 26.11 33.50
CA TYR A 188 -23.08 26.65 33.32
C TYR A 188 -22.56 26.94 34.73
N ALA A 189 -21.94 25.94 35.35
CA ALA A 189 -21.11 26.18 36.51
C ALA A 189 -19.87 26.93 35.99
N PRO A 190 -19.60 28.17 36.42
CA PRO A 190 -18.40 28.87 36.00
C PRO A 190 -17.19 28.05 36.45
N ARG A 191 -16.37 27.62 35.48
CA ARG A 191 -15.10 26.95 35.74
C ARG A 191 -14.26 27.87 36.63
N ARG A 192 -13.96 27.42 37.86
CA ARG A 192 -12.88 28.02 38.66
C ARG A 192 -11.60 27.96 37.82
N PRO A 193 -10.86 29.07 37.64
CA PRO A 193 -9.56 29.01 37.00
C PRO A 193 -8.64 28.15 37.86
N LEU A 194 -8.01 27.16 37.25
CA LEU A 194 -6.89 26.43 37.83
C LEU A 194 -5.79 27.45 38.10
N SER A 195 -5.53 27.72 39.38
CA SER A 195 -4.35 28.47 39.81
C SER A 195 -3.11 27.71 39.33
N GLN A 196 -2.56 28.19 38.22
CA GLN A 196 -1.35 27.67 37.60
C GLN A 196 -0.14 28.18 38.41
N THR A 197 0.23 27.44 39.44
CA THR A 197 1.50 27.64 40.15
C THR A 197 2.65 27.16 39.27
N TYR A 198 3.34 28.10 38.64
CA TYR A 198 4.62 27.84 37.98
C TYR A 198 5.72 27.72 39.04
N PRO A 199 6.63 26.72 38.94
CA PRO A 199 7.84 26.71 39.74
C PRO A 199 8.79 27.82 39.28
N ARG A 200 9.26 28.61 40.24
CA ARG A 200 10.21 29.70 40.07
C ARG A 200 11.61 29.10 39.82
N PRO A 201 12.32 29.47 38.75
CA PRO A 201 13.71 29.02 38.57
C PRO A 201 14.62 29.70 39.61
N SER A 202 15.41 28.88 40.31
CA SER A 202 16.44 29.35 41.24
C SER A 202 17.54 30.13 40.50
N PRO A 203 18.08 31.20 41.10
CA PRO A 203 19.26 31.87 40.56
C PRO A 203 20.48 30.94 40.69
N LEU A 204 21.29 30.91 39.64
CA LEU A 204 22.60 30.27 39.61
C LEU A 204 23.57 31.10 40.46
N ASP A 205 24.25 30.45 41.40
CA ASP A 205 25.52 30.92 41.99
C ASP A 205 26.70 30.41 41.15
#